data_AF-A0A0F0HFL3-F1
#
_entry.id   AF-A0A0F0HFL3-F1
#
_cell.length_a   1.000
_cell.length_b   1.000
_cell.length_c   1.000
_cell.angle_alpha   90.00
_cell.angle_beta   90.00
_cell.angle_gamma   90.00
#
_symmetry.space_group_name_H-M   'P 1'
#
loop_
_entity.id
_entity.type
_entity.pdbx_description
1 polymer ?
#
loop_
_entity_poly.entity_id
_entity_poly.type
_entity_poly.pdbx_seq_one_letter_code
_entity_poly.pdbx_strand_id
1 'polypeptide(L)'
;MAPQHLSAPSRASSRVHAGTARSGVTHVNAPHKSHFTVVGNHLLQHRQMSATAIGVGAYIQSLPEGSPVGVKVLAERFPEGEIRIGSALRELERHGYLERRRERLDSGRLVTRTYSYNRPTTSTPPPHAPPPPLSLIHI
;
A
#
# COMPACT_ATOMS: atom_id res chain seq x y z
N MET A 1 -32.99 3.85 66.09
CA MET A 1 -32.16 2.84 65.41
C MET A 1 -32.62 2.76 63.96
N ALA A 2 -31.81 3.21 63.00
CA ALA A 2 -32.11 3.15 61.57
C ALA A 2 -31.23 2.07 60.91
N PRO A 3 -31.74 1.23 60.01
CA PRO A 3 -30.92 0.20 59.39
C PRO A 3 -30.00 0.83 58.35
N GLN A 4 -28.71 0.68 58.60
CA GLN A 4 -27.61 0.96 57.69
C GLN A 4 -27.73 0.08 56.43
N HIS A 5 -27.88 0.75 55.28
CA HIS A 5 -27.99 0.14 53.97
C HIS A 5 -26.62 -0.42 53.55
N LEU A 6 -26.47 -1.75 53.58
CA LEU A 6 -25.22 -2.44 53.29
C LEU A 6 -24.98 -2.51 51.78
N SER A 7 -24.11 -1.60 51.33
CA SER A 7 -23.16 -1.70 50.22
C SER A 7 -23.61 -2.36 48.91
N ALA A 8 -23.74 -1.54 47.88
CA ALA A 8 -23.62 -1.96 46.48
C ALA A 8 -22.34 -2.80 46.27
N PRO A 9 -22.37 -3.85 45.43
CA PRO A 9 -21.22 -4.72 45.25
C PRO A 9 -20.04 -3.91 44.70
N SER A 10 -18.87 -4.12 45.31
CA SER A 10 -17.59 -3.62 44.84
C SER A 10 -17.46 -3.96 43.36
N ARG A 11 -17.26 -2.93 42.53
CA ARG A 11 -17.07 -3.07 41.08
C ARG A 11 -16.20 -4.28 40.81
N ALA A 12 -16.72 -5.23 40.03
CA ALA A 12 -15.92 -6.32 39.51
C ALA A 12 -14.64 -5.72 38.93
N SER A 13 -13.50 -5.98 39.56
CA SER A 13 -12.20 -5.58 39.06
C SER A 13 -12.07 -6.21 37.68
N SER A 14 -12.27 -5.39 36.66
CA SER A 14 -12.16 -5.76 35.27
C SER A 14 -10.83 -6.49 35.10
N ARG A 15 -10.86 -7.76 34.70
CA ARG A 15 -9.66 -8.56 34.35
C ARG A 15 -8.94 -8.02 33.11
N VAL A 16 -9.16 -6.76 32.76
CA VAL A 16 -8.47 -6.09 31.68
C VAL A 16 -7.19 -5.53 32.27
N HIS A 17 -6.07 -6.12 31.87
CA HIS A 17 -4.73 -5.69 32.24
C HIS A 17 -4.61 -4.18 32.04
N ALA A 18 -4.08 -3.45 33.02
CA ALA A 18 -3.88 -2.01 32.93
C ALA A 18 -2.88 -1.73 31.79
N GLY A 19 -3.40 -1.45 30.60
CA GLY A 19 -2.62 -1.30 29.37
C GLY A 19 -3.28 -1.88 28.12
N THR A 20 -4.32 -2.71 28.25
CA THR A 20 -5.06 -3.20 27.08
C THR A 20 -5.90 -2.07 26.48
N ALA A 21 -5.75 -1.83 25.18
CA ALA A 21 -6.58 -0.87 24.47
C ALA A 21 -8.06 -1.22 24.63
N ARG A 22 -8.90 -0.22 24.94
CA ARG A 22 -10.35 -0.42 25.16
C ARG A 22 -11.09 -0.87 23.89
N SER A 23 -10.49 -0.65 22.73
CA SER A 23 -10.94 -1.09 21.41
C SER A 23 -9.77 -1.02 20.42
N GLY A 24 -9.92 -1.64 19.25
CA GLY A 24 -8.90 -1.66 18.20
C GLY A 24 -8.08 -2.95 18.17
N VAL A 25 -6.97 -2.92 17.41
CA VAL A 25 -6.15 -4.09 17.16
C VAL A 25 -5.18 -4.31 18.32
N THR A 26 -5.24 -5.48 18.96
CA THR A 26 -4.16 -5.98 19.83
C THR A 26 -3.29 -6.91 19.00
N HIS A 27 -2.02 -6.56 18.83
CA HIS A 27 -1.10 -7.38 18.04
C HIS A 27 -0.57 -8.55 18.88
N VAL A 28 -0.89 -9.77 18.45
CA VAL A 28 -0.27 -10.99 18.97
C VAL A 28 0.85 -11.36 18.01
N ASN A 29 2.07 -10.87 18.30
CA ASN A 29 3.21 -11.01 17.39
C ASN A 29 4.01 -12.28 17.71
N ALA A 30 4.30 -13.07 16.68
CA ALA A 30 5.32 -14.10 16.71
C ALA A 30 6.51 -13.65 15.83
N PRO A 31 7.75 -13.94 16.21
CA PRO A 31 8.90 -13.59 15.38
C PRO A 31 8.90 -14.45 14.10
N HIS A 32 8.91 -13.80 12.95
CA HIS A 32 9.15 -14.44 11.66
C HIS A 32 10.67 -14.49 11.42
N LYS A 33 11.21 -15.69 11.19
CA LYS A 33 12.67 -15.89 10.99
C LYS A 33 13.09 -15.96 9.52
N SER A 34 12.16 -16.27 8.62
CA SER A 34 12.40 -16.40 7.18
C SER A 34 11.11 -16.16 6.39
N HIS A 35 11.24 -16.01 5.07
CA HIS A 35 10.12 -15.85 4.12
C HIS A 35 9.13 -14.74 4.48
N PHE A 36 9.65 -13.58 4.89
CA PHE A 36 8.85 -12.39 5.13
C PHE A 36 9.35 -11.22 4.28
N THR A 37 8.45 -10.29 4.01
CA THR A 37 8.75 -9.05 3.28
C THR A 37 8.43 -7.87 4.16
N VAL A 38 9.37 -6.94 4.27
CA VAL A 38 9.14 -5.67 4.96
C VAL A 38 8.51 -4.70 3.97
N VAL A 39 7.25 -4.35 4.21
CA VAL A 39 6.50 -3.39 3.39
C VAL A 39 6.35 -2.08 4.16
N GLY A 40 6.64 -0.96 3.49
CA GLY A 40 6.55 0.36 4.10
C GLY A 40 5.12 0.79 4.40
N ASN A 41 4.92 1.44 5.56
CA ASN A 41 3.61 1.96 5.95
C ASN A 41 3.05 3.01 4.99
N HIS A 42 3.89 3.71 4.22
CA HIS A 42 3.40 4.65 3.20
C HIS A 42 2.57 3.96 2.11
N LEU A 43 2.84 2.67 1.81
CA LEU A 43 2.04 1.86 0.91
C LEU A 43 0.83 1.29 1.66
N LEU A 44 1.06 0.65 2.81
CA LEU A 44 0.00 -0.04 3.56
C LEU A 44 -1.09 0.90 4.10
N GLN A 45 -0.76 2.16 4.32
CA GLN A 45 -1.66 3.18 4.87
C GLN A 45 -1.99 4.27 3.84
N HIS A 46 -1.73 4.02 2.55
CA HIS A 46 -1.94 5.00 1.49
C HIS A 46 -3.43 5.38 1.37
N ARG A 47 -3.76 6.65 1.66
CA ARG A 47 -5.15 7.11 1.81
C ARG A 47 -5.95 7.19 0.51
N GLN A 48 -5.27 7.31 -0.62
CA GLN A 48 -5.91 7.54 -1.93
C GLN A 48 -5.85 6.31 -2.86
N MET A 49 -5.27 5.20 -2.39
CA MET A 49 -5.19 3.97 -3.17
C MET A 49 -6.27 2.99 -2.72
N SER A 50 -6.75 2.18 -3.67
CA SER A 50 -7.65 1.08 -3.35
C SER A 50 -6.95 0.00 -2.51
N ALA A 51 -7.71 -0.71 -1.68
CA ALA A 51 -7.19 -1.85 -0.92
C ALA A 51 -6.60 -2.93 -1.84
N THR A 52 -7.20 -3.14 -3.02
CA THR A 52 -6.65 -4.04 -4.04
C THR A 52 -5.29 -3.56 -4.54
N ALA A 53 -5.12 -2.26 -4.84
CA ALA A 53 -3.82 -1.73 -5.23
C ALA A 53 -2.75 -1.88 -4.14
N ILE A 54 -3.11 -1.64 -2.88
CA ILE A 54 -2.21 -1.85 -1.73
C ILE A 54 -1.81 -3.33 -1.62
N GLY A 55 -2.78 -4.25 -1.67
CA GLY A 55 -2.53 -5.69 -1.59
C GLY A 55 -1.68 -6.21 -2.75
N VAL A 56 -1.98 -5.79 -3.98
CA VAL A 56 -1.19 -6.14 -5.17
C VAL A 56 0.23 -5.57 -5.07
N GLY A 57 0.39 -4.34 -4.61
CA GLY A 57 1.71 -3.73 -4.41
C GLY A 57 2.55 -4.49 -3.37
N ALA A 58 1.94 -4.85 -2.24
CA ALA A 58 2.60 -5.64 -1.20
C ALA A 58 3.00 -7.04 -1.70
N TYR A 59 2.14 -7.68 -2.51
CA TYR A 59 2.47 -8.96 -3.14
C TYR A 59 3.60 -8.83 -4.14
N ILE A 60 3.61 -7.81 -4.99
CA ILE A 60 4.71 -7.61 -5.96
C ILE A 60 6.05 -7.42 -5.22
N GLN A 61 6.07 -6.69 -4.10
CA GLN A 61 7.29 -6.51 -3.30
C GLN A 61 7.79 -7.80 -2.62
N SER A 62 6.95 -8.82 -2.48
CA SER A 62 7.35 -10.11 -1.91
C SER A 62 7.85 -11.11 -2.94
N LEU A 63 7.71 -10.80 -4.23
CA LEU A 63 8.17 -11.67 -5.30
C LEU A 63 9.69 -11.62 -5.48
N PRO A 64 10.33 -12.74 -5.85
CA PRO A 64 11.71 -12.74 -6.33
C PRO A 64 11.87 -11.85 -7.57
N GLU A 65 13.08 -11.31 -7.75
CA GLU A 65 13.43 -10.56 -8.96
C GLU A 65 13.18 -11.40 -10.23
N GLY A 66 12.68 -10.74 -11.28
CA GLY A 66 12.35 -11.39 -12.55
C GLY A 66 11.00 -12.12 -12.57
N SER A 67 10.25 -12.15 -11.47
CA SER A 67 8.91 -12.73 -11.44
C SER A 67 7.97 -12.02 -12.43
N PRO A 68 7.11 -12.76 -13.16
CA PRO A 68 6.20 -12.16 -14.11
C PRO A 68 5.11 -11.34 -13.40
N VAL A 69 4.98 -10.06 -13.78
CA VAL A 69 3.96 -9.15 -13.25
C VAL A 69 3.14 -8.60 -14.42
N GLY A 70 1.93 -9.13 -14.57
CA GLY A 70 0.98 -8.73 -15.61
C GLY A 70 -0.45 -8.99 -15.17
N VAL A 71 -1.42 -8.39 -15.87
CA VAL A 71 -2.84 -8.47 -15.50
C VAL A 71 -3.33 -9.92 -15.43
N LYS A 72 -3.07 -10.72 -16.46
CA LYS A 72 -3.49 -12.13 -16.50
C LYS A 72 -2.87 -12.95 -15.38
N VAL A 73 -1.54 -12.86 -15.23
CA VAL A 73 -0.78 -13.59 -14.19
C VAL A 73 -1.29 -13.26 -12.79
N LEU A 74 -1.60 -11.99 -12.53
CA LEU A 74 -2.11 -11.59 -11.22
C LEU A 74 -3.59 -11.96 -11.03
N ALA A 75 -4.41 -11.89 -12.08
CA ALA A 75 -5.83 -12.32 -12.02
C ALA A 75 -5.98 -13.84 -11.85
N GLU A 76 -5.00 -14.64 -12.27
CA GLU A 76 -4.95 -16.08 -11.97
C GLU A 76 -4.63 -16.35 -10.49
N ARG A 77 -3.91 -15.44 -9.84
CA ARG A 77 -3.48 -15.58 -8.43
C ARG A 77 -4.53 -15.06 -7.43
N PHE A 78 -5.26 -14.02 -7.80
CA PHE A 78 -6.14 -13.29 -6.91
C PHE A 78 -7.62 -13.54 -7.26
N PRO A 79 -8.55 -13.47 -6.28
CA PRO A 79 -9.99 -13.58 -6.57
C PRO A 79 -10.52 -12.39 -7.39
N GLU A 80 -9.75 -11.31 -7.52
CA GLU A 80 -10.07 -10.16 -8.35
C GLU A 80 -9.93 -10.44 -9.86
N GLY A 81 -10.95 -10.05 -10.63
CA GLY A 81 -10.91 -10.15 -12.09
C GLY A 81 -9.91 -9.18 -12.76
N GLU A 82 -9.57 -9.48 -14.01
CA GLU A 82 -8.58 -8.75 -14.82
C GLU A 82 -8.78 -7.23 -14.83
N ILE A 83 -10.02 -6.76 -14.90
CA ILE A 83 -10.33 -5.31 -14.92
C ILE A 83 -9.84 -4.64 -13.62
N ARG A 84 -10.10 -5.26 -12.47
CA ARG A 84 -9.74 -4.70 -11.16
C ARG A 84 -8.23 -4.78 -10.94
N ILE A 85 -7.60 -5.87 -11.35
CA ILE A 85 -6.13 -6.01 -11.34
C ILE A 85 -5.48 -4.96 -12.26
N GLY A 86 -6.00 -4.77 -13.47
CA GLY A 86 -5.53 -3.74 -14.40
C GLY A 86 -5.66 -2.34 -13.82
N SER A 87 -6.77 -2.05 -13.11
CA SER A 87 -6.94 -0.81 -12.38
C SER A 87 -5.89 -0.64 -11.29
N ALA A 88 -5.71 -1.64 -10.44
CA ALA A 88 -4.73 -1.64 -9.35
C ALA A 88 -3.30 -1.35 -9.84
N LEU A 89 -2.88 -1.98 -10.94
CA LEU A 89 -1.56 -1.73 -11.53
C LEU A 89 -1.41 -0.29 -12.02
N ARG A 90 -2.46 0.31 -12.62
CA ARG A 90 -2.45 1.73 -13.00
C ARG A 90 -2.42 2.67 -11.81
N GLU A 91 -3.07 2.31 -10.70
CA GLU A 91 -2.96 3.09 -9.45
C GLU A 91 -1.52 3.09 -8.92
N LEU A 92 -0.91 1.91 -8.86
CA LEU A 92 0.48 1.76 -8.43
C LEU A 92 1.45 2.59 -9.29
N GLU A 93 1.26 2.57 -10.62
CA GLU A 93 2.06 3.42 -11.53
C GLU A 93 1.86 4.90 -11.26
N ARG A 94 0.60 5.35 -11.15
CA ARG A 94 0.29 6.77 -10.90
C ARG A 94 0.88 7.30 -9.60
N HIS A 95 0.97 6.46 -8.57
CA HIS A 95 1.57 6.82 -7.28
C HIS A 95 3.07 6.49 -7.18
N GLY A 96 3.70 6.09 -8.28
CA GLY A 96 5.14 5.85 -8.38
C GLY A 96 5.63 4.54 -7.76
N TYR A 97 4.73 3.65 -7.35
CA TYR A 97 5.08 2.34 -6.78
C TYR A 97 5.49 1.32 -7.85
N LEU A 98 5.06 1.54 -9.09
CA LEU A 98 5.44 0.75 -10.26
C LEU A 98 5.87 1.66 -11.40
N GLU A 99 6.78 1.16 -12.23
CA GLU A 99 7.10 1.74 -13.52
C GLU A 99 7.24 0.63 -14.55
N ARG A 100 6.67 0.84 -15.75
CA ARG A 100 6.86 -0.06 -16.88
C ARG A 100 7.75 0.61 -17.91
N ARG A 101 8.96 0.09 -18.09
CA ARG A 101 9.93 0.59 -19.06
C ARG A 101 10.12 -0.41 -20.18
N ARG A 102 10.13 0.09 -21.43
CA ARG A 102 10.51 -0.71 -22.59
C ARG A 102 12.02 -0.58 -22.75
N GLU A 103 12.70 -1.71 -22.68
CA GLU A 103 14.16 -1.79 -22.80
C GLU A 103 14.53 -2.62 -24.01
N ARG A 104 15.53 -2.14 -24.75
CA ARG A 104 16.15 -2.91 -25.82
C ARG A 104 17.28 -3.71 -25.20
N LEU A 105 17.20 -5.02 -25.33
CA LEU A 105 18.32 -5.91 -25.00
C LEU A 105 19.43 -5.74 -26.04
N ASP A 106 20.64 -6.14 -25.68
CA ASP A 106 21.80 -6.15 -26.59
C ASP A 106 21.57 -7.02 -27.84
N SER A 107 20.64 -7.97 -27.75
CA SER A 107 20.15 -8.78 -28.87
C SER A 107 19.20 -8.05 -29.83
N GLY A 108 18.92 -6.77 -29.60
CA GLY A 108 17.96 -5.97 -30.36
C GLY A 108 16.48 -6.21 -29.98
N ARG A 109 16.20 -7.19 -29.10
CA ARG A 109 14.82 -7.50 -28.68
C ARG A 109 14.30 -6.45 -27.69
N LEU A 110 13.11 -5.92 -27.96
CA LEU A 110 12.41 -5.02 -27.04
C LEU A 110 11.66 -5.85 -25.98
N VAL A 111 11.97 -5.61 -24.71
CA VAL A 111 11.30 -6.23 -23.56
C VAL A 111 10.65 -5.17 -22.68
N THR A 112 9.50 -5.49 -22.11
CA THR A 112 8.88 -4.65 -21.08
C THR A 112 9.37 -5.14 -19.72
N ARG A 113 10.04 -4.27 -18.97
CA ARG A 113 10.41 -4.51 -17.58
C ARG A 113 9.49 -3.73 -16.66
N THR A 114 9.09 -4.37 -15.57
CA THR A 114 8.31 -3.76 -14.50
C THR A 114 9.24 -3.53 -13.32
N TYR A 115 9.44 -2.27 -12.96
CA TYR A 115 10.19 -1.85 -11.78
C TYR A 115 9.21 -1.63 -10.63
N SER A 116 9.53 -2.15 -9.45
CA SER A 116 8.78 -1.88 -8.22
C SER A 116 9.62 -1.05 -7.26
N TYR A 117 9.04 0.06 -6.79
CA TYR A 117 9.69 0.97 -5.87
C TYR A 117 9.11 0.77 -4.46
N ASN A 118 9.98 0.38 -3.52
CA ASN A 118 9.60 0.23 -2.12
C ASN A 118 9.39 1.57 -1.41
N ARG A 119 9.95 2.67 -1.95
CA ARG A 119 9.63 4.05 -1.62
C ARG A 119 9.61 4.88 -2.90
N PRO A 120 8.44 5.34 -3.36
CA PRO A 120 8.38 6.23 -4.51
C PRO A 120 9.05 7.56 -4.14
N THR A 121 10.10 7.95 -4.86
CA THR A 121 10.52 9.35 -4.87
C THR A 121 9.40 10.13 -5.57
N THR A 122 8.81 11.11 -4.89
CA THR A 122 7.77 11.97 -5.46
C THR A 122 8.31 12.77 -6.64
N SER A 123 8.40 12.13 -7.81
CA SER A 123 8.43 12.79 -9.10
C SER A 123 6.99 12.80 -9.58
N THR A 124 6.15 13.58 -8.89
CA THR A 124 4.93 14.06 -9.51
C THR A 124 5.38 15.30 -10.29
N PRO A 125 5.48 15.28 -11.63
CA PRO A 125 5.51 16.54 -12.34
C PRO A 125 4.20 17.25 -12.01
N PRO A 126 4.24 18.54 -11.61
CA PRO A 126 3.02 19.28 -11.31
C PRO A 126 2.07 19.17 -12.51
N PRO A 127 0.76 18.97 -12.30
CA PRO A 127 -0.20 19.00 -13.39
C PRO A 127 -0.05 20.34 -14.10
N HIS A 128 0.39 20.29 -15.36
CA HIS A 128 0.57 21.41 -16.29
C HIS A 128 0.50 22.79 -15.63
N ALA A 129 1.65 23.32 -15.18
CA ALA A 129 1.73 24.76 -14.99
C ALA A 129 1.31 25.40 -16.34
N PRO A 130 0.34 26.33 -16.34
CA PRO A 130 -0.03 27.02 -17.56
C PRO A 130 1.23 27.71 -18.13
N PRO A 131 1.41 27.74 -19.46
CA PRO A 131 2.57 28.41 -20.04
C PRO A 131 2.60 29.86 -19.56
N PRO A 132 3.79 30.43 -19.26
CA PRO A 132 3.90 31.82 -18.84
C PRO A 132 3.22 32.70 -19.91
N PRO A 133 2.45 33.73 -19.51
CA PRO A 133 1.84 34.63 -20.48
C PRO A 133 2.94 35.23 -21.35
N LEU A 134 2.76 35.18 -22.67
CA LEU A 134 3.66 35.82 -23.61
C LEU A 134 3.73 37.32 -23.25
N SER A 135 4.90 37.77 -22.80
CA SER A 135 5.15 39.19 -22.59
C SER A 135 5.03 39.88 -23.95
N LEU A 136 3.97 40.67 -24.13
CA LEU A 136 3.81 41.56 -25.26
C LEU A 136 4.99 42.53 -25.25
N ILE A 137 5.95 42.31 -26.15
CA ILE A 137 7.06 43.24 -26.40
C ILE A 137 6.42 44.57 -26.82
N HIS A 138 6.44 45.57 -25.94
CA HIS A 138 6.19 46.94 -26.35
C HIS A 138 7.46 47.42 -27.08
N ILE A 139 7.24 47.77 -28.34
CA ILE A 139 8.16 48.45 -29.25
C ILE A 139 8.47 49.84 -28.70
#